data_AF-A0A363TL98-F1
#
_entry.id   AF-A0A363TL98-F1
#
_cell.length_a   1.000
_cell.length_b   1.000
_cell.length_c   1.000
_cell.angle_alpha   90.00
_cell.angle_beta   90.00
_cell.angle_gamma   90.00
#
_symmetry.space_group_name_H-M   'P 1'
#
loop_
_entity.id
_entity.type
_entity.pdbx_description
1 polymer ?
#
loop_
_entity_poly.entity_id
_entity_poly.type
_entity_poly.pdbx_seq_one_letter_code
_entity_poly.pdbx_strand_id
1 'polypeptide(L)'
;MNRASRTIRRFAAALLFSVPLLSLSACGGAAVGLIAGGGIGGTGFSTGAIIAFGSVIVNGVEFQTTDNTIRKRLDDSPDNIQGRDNEVFQKGMVIRVHYSTGDNTALQIDFQDDLEGPVSGIDDAAGTFTVLGQRVAFDNATNFLFEQGATLVDNTIVEVSGLYDADGLLHATYIKVEPAGKTTFEIKGFVSGLDTSLQTFRLGPIPGSATVTVSYSAAQLKDLPSGLANGLYVEVKTQNASGTLVADSIEGRTSAANDAPSEGEASVEGFVADLTGNAGAGFDFTLNGIHVHAAPGTDGIGVVAPNVRVEAEGTVSNGILNAEKIEPR
;
A
#
# COMPACT_ATOMS: atom_id res chain seq x y z
N MET A 1 78.55 -9.58 88.90
CA MET A 1 78.68 -11.05 88.93
C MET A 1 77.62 -11.66 88.02
N ASN A 2 78.04 -12.66 87.25
CA ASN A 2 77.27 -13.66 86.49
C ASN A 2 76.51 -13.29 85.20
N ARG A 3 76.96 -13.97 84.13
CA ARG A 3 76.28 -14.27 82.87
C ARG A 3 75.04 -15.14 83.09
N ALA A 4 74.04 -14.97 82.23
CA ALA A 4 73.25 -16.07 81.63
C ALA A 4 72.60 -15.61 80.32
N SER A 5 72.30 -16.55 79.43
CA SER A 5 72.16 -16.39 77.98
C SER A 5 70.80 -16.83 77.42
N ARG A 6 70.55 -16.45 76.14
CA ARG A 6 69.62 -17.03 75.12
C ARG A 6 68.14 -16.64 75.26
N THR A 7 67.32 -16.41 74.21
CA THR A 7 67.38 -16.81 72.79
C THR A 7 66.45 -15.92 71.93
N ILE A 8 66.68 -16.00 70.61
CA ILE A 8 66.14 -15.24 69.46
C ILE A 8 64.67 -15.56 69.09
N ARG A 9 63.94 -14.58 68.52
CA ARG A 9 63.08 -14.64 67.29
C ARG A 9 62.44 -13.26 67.06
N ARG A 10 63.05 -12.39 66.24
CA ARG A 10 62.70 -12.07 64.83
C ARG A 10 61.19 -11.93 64.58
N PHE A 11 60.73 -10.72 64.25
CA PHE A 11 60.04 -10.42 62.98
C PHE A 11 60.07 -8.91 62.75
N ALA A 12 60.56 -8.51 61.58
CA ALA A 12 60.64 -7.16 61.07
C ALA A 12 59.66 -7.03 59.90
N ALA A 13 58.95 -5.89 59.80
CA ALA A 13 58.34 -5.35 58.59
C ALA A 13 57.92 -3.91 58.94
N ALA A 14 58.68 -2.86 58.59
CA ALA A 14 58.90 -2.28 57.26
C ALA A 14 57.63 -1.61 56.70
N LEU A 15 57.62 -0.30 56.88
CA LEU A 15 56.73 0.73 56.35
C LEU A 15 56.92 0.87 54.83
N LEU A 16 55.85 0.97 54.04
CA LEU A 16 55.89 1.51 52.67
C LEU A 16 54.51 2.06 52.28
N PHE A 17 54.47 3.37 52.07
CA PHE A 17 53.39 4.14 51.47
C PHE A 17 53.29 3.80 49.97
N SER A 18 52.12 3.39 49.49
CA SER A 18 51.84 3.21 48.07
C SER A 18 50.52 3.91 47.68
N VAL A 19 50.61 4.72 46.63
CA VAL A 19 49.51 5.43 45.97
C VAL A 19 48.66 4.42 45.18
N PRO A 20 47.33 4.41 45.28
CA PRO A 20 46.52 3.61 44.36
C PRO A 20 46.18 4.41 43.10
N LEU A 21 46.68 3.89 41.98
CA LEU A 21 46.26 4.19 40.60
C LEU A 21 45.27 3.08 40.16
N LEU A 22 44.10 3.50 39.69
CA LEU A 22 43.06 2.80 38.91
C LEU A 22 42.93 1.26 38.94
N SER A 23 41.72 0.78 39.21
CA SER A 23 41.06 -0.25 38.39
C SER A 23 39.54 -0.22 38.61
N LEU A 24 38.76 0.20 37.59
CA LEU A 24 37.33 -0.06 37.56
C LEU A 24 37.13 -1.55 37.21
N SER A 25 36.77 -2.33 38.22
CA SER A 25 36.31 -3.71 38.04
C SER A 25 34.87 -3.70 37.53
N ALA A 26 34.72 -3.98 36.24
CA ALA A 26 33.47 -4.42 35.65
C ALA A 26 33.19 -5.88 36.07
N CYS A 27 32.15 -6.07 36.87
CA CYS A 27 31.46 -7.32 37.19
C CYS A 27 30.28 -6.87 38.08
N GLY A 28 29.00 -7.17 37.87
CA GLY A 28 28.30 -8.14 37.05
C GLY A 28 26.96 -8.35 37.76
N GLY A 29 25.85 -8.44 37.00
CA GLY A 29 24.61 -9.04 37.49
C GLY A 29 23.58 -8.09 38.11
N ALA A 30 22.69 -7.56 37.27
CA ALA A 30 21.25 -7.83 37.33
C ALA A 30 20.63 -7.17 36.09
N ALA A 31 20.76 -7.84 34.95
CA ALA A 31 19.86 -7.60 33.84
C ALA A 31 18.47 -7.93 34.39
N VAL A 32 17.68 -6.89 34.67
CA VAL A 32 16.24 -7.04 34.80
C VAL A 32 15.83 -7.56 33.44
N GLY A 33 15.50 -8.85 33.40
CA GLY A 33 14.97 -9.48 32.21
C GLY A 33 13.80 -8.64 31.78
N LEU A 34 13.99 -7.90 30.68
CA LEU A 34 12.91 -7.64 29.76
C LEU A 34 12.39 -9.04 29.49
N ILE A 35 11.24 -9.35 30.08
CA ILE A 35 10.38 -10.41 29.58
C ILE A 35 10.16 -9.96 28.15
N ALA A 36 10.94 -10.55 27.23
CA ALA A 36 10.57 -10.66 25.85
C ALA A 36 9.19 -11.32 25.92
N GLY A 37 8.16 -10.48 25.87
CA GLY A 37 6.84 -10.93 25.51
C GLY A 37 7.04 -11.59 24.17
N GLY A 38 7.05 -12.92 24.16
CA GLY A 38 6.83 -13.69 22.96
C GLY A 38 5.45 -13.30 22.46
N GLY A 39 5.39 -12.21 21.69
CA GLY A 39 4.25 -11.89 20.86
C GLY A 39 4.20 -12.97 19.80
N ILE A 40 3.09 -13.71 19.77
CA ILE A 40 2.66 -14.40 18.56
C ILE A 40 2.83 -13.40 17.41
N GLY A 41 3.71 -13.69 16.44
CA GLY A 41 4.00 -12.75 15.35
C GLY A 41 2.68 -12.37 14.68
N GLY A 42 2.26 -11.12 14.85
CA GLY A 42 1.07 -10.60 14.21
C GLY A 42 1.30 -10.44 12.72
N THR A 43 0.22 -10.27 11.98
CA THR A 43 0.28 -9.87 10.58
C THR A 43 -0.26 -8.45 10.43
N GLY A 44 0.37 -7.67 9.57
CA GLY A 44 -0.12 -6.36 9.16
C GLY A 44 -0.24 -6.27 7.65
N PHE A 45 -0.78 -5.15 7.17
CA PHE A 45 -0.73 -4.83 5.75
C PHE A 45 -0.40 -3.36 5.49
N SER A 46 0.34 -3.10 4.42
CA SER A 46 0.63 -1.75 3.96
C SER A 46 0.14 -1.58 2.53
N THR A 47 -0.56 -0.48 2.21
CA THR A 47 -0.99 -0.14 0.87
C THR A 47 -0.44 1.21 0.48
N GLY A 48 0.25 1.28 -0.66
CA GLY A 48 0.87 2.50 -1.17
C GLY A 48 1.75 2.25 -2.38
N ALA A 49 2.30 3.33 -2.93
CA ALA A 49 3.18 3.26 -4.10
C ALA A 49 4.57 2.70 -3.74
N ILE A 50 5.12 1.82 -4.59
CA ILE A 50 6.51 1.34 -4.44
C ILE A 50 7.48 2.50 -4.64
N ILE A 51 8.31 2.78 -3.63
CA ILE A 51 9.30 3.85 -3.64
C ILE A 51 10.64 3.36 -4.22
N ALA A 52 11.07 2.16 -3.84
CA ALA A 52 12.37 1.60 -4.21
C ALA A 52 12.45 0.07 -4.08
N PHE A 53 13.55 -0.49 -4.60
CA PHE A 53 13.89 -1.92 -4.58
C PHE A 53 15.28 -2.18 -3.95
N GLY A 54 15.56 -3.45 -3.63
CA GLY A 54 16.65 -3.96 -2.77
C GLY A 54 16.09 -4.91 -1.70
N SER A 55 14.85 -4.59 -1.37
CA SER A 55 13.71 -5.17 -0.66
C SER A 55 12.52 -4.26 -1.12
N VAL A 56 11.27 -4.53 -0.80
CA VAL A 56 10.17 -3.67 -1.29
C VAL A 56 9.93 -2.53 -0.29
N ILE A 57 10.09 -1.28 -0.74
CA ILE A 57 9.87 -0.09 0.09
C ILE A 57 8.55 0.58 -0.29
N VAL A 58 7.62 0.64 0.66
CA VAL A 58 6.30 1.27 0.54
C VAL A 58 6.08 2.12 1.78
N ASN A 59 5.51 3.31 1.64
CA ASN A 59 5.14 4.14 2.80
C ASN A 59 6.33 4.45 3.74
N GLY A 60 7.55 4.53 3.18
CA GLY A 60 8.79 4.73 3.93
C GLY A 60 9.27 3.53 4.74
N VAL A 61 8.53 2.40 4.73
CA VAL A 61 8.88 1.16 5.41
C VAL A 61 9.49 0.17 4.43
N GLU A 62 10.61 -0.44 4.85
CA GLU A 62 11.26 -1.52 4.12
C GLU A 62 10.66 -2.87 4.50
N PHE A 63 10.07 -3.56 3.53
CA PHE A 63 9.55 -4.92 3.69
C PHE A 63 10.52 -5.94 3.10
N GLN A 64 11.01 -6.83 3.96
CA GLN A 64 11.98 -7.86 3.57
C GLN A 64 11.29 -8.92 2.73
N THR A 65 11.76 -9.12 1.50
CA THR A 65 11.25 -10.15 0.60
C THR A 65 12.17 -11.36 0.60
N THR A 66 11.58 -12.54 0.51
CA THR A 66 12.30 -13.83 0.48
C THR A 66 11.81 -14.67 -0.69
N ASP A 67 12.40 -15.85 -0.87
CA ASP A 67 11.91 -16.85 -1.84
C ASP A 67 10.50 -17.36 -1.48
N ASN A 68 10.07 -17.22 -0.22
CA ASN A 68 8.73 -17.60 0.23
C ASN A 68 7.69 -16.49 0.08
N THR A 69 8.10 -15.26 -0.28
CA THR A 69 7.17 -14.16 -0.50
C THR A 69 6.33 -14.45 -1.75
N ILE A 70 5.01 -14.47 -1.59
CA ILE A 70 4.07 -14.67 -2.69
C ILE A 70 3.95 -13.36 -3.47
N ARG A 71 4.12 -13.39 -4.80
CA ARG A 71 4.02 -12.21 -5.67
C ARG A 71 2.88 -12.37 -6.65
N LYS A 72 1.85 -11.53 -6.56
CA LYS A 72 0.69 -11.59 -7.45
C LYS A 72 0.56 -10.30 -8.23
N ARG A 73 0.45 -10.42 -9.56
CA ARG A 73 -0.19 -9.41 -10.38
C ARG A 73 -1.57 -9.96 -10.74
N LEU A 74 -2.62 -9.24 -10.37
CA LEU A 74 -4.01 -9.66 -10.52
C LEU A 74 -4.58 -9.25 -11.90
N ASP A 75 -3.73 -9.03 -12.89
CA ASP A 75 -4.04 -8.48 -14.23
C ASP A 75 -3.92 -9.56 -15.33
N ASP A 76 -4.51 -10.74 -15.09
CA ASP A 76 -4.37 -11.99 -15.87
C ASP A 76 -2.98 -12.65 -15.82
N SER A 77 -2.07 -12.15 -15.00
CA SER A 77 -0.82 -12.85 -14.71
C SER A 77 -1.06 -14.10 -13.84
N PRO A 78 -0.21 -15.14 -13.94
CA PRO A 78 -0.31 -16.28 -13.04
C PRO A 78 -0.08 -15.85 -11.59
N ASP A 79 -0.83 -16.46 -10.67
CA ASP A 79 -0.56 -16.35 -9.23
C ASP A 79 0.87 -16.81 -8.92
N ASN A 80 1.56 -16.06 -8.07
CA ASN A 80 2.92 -16.34 -7.58
C ASN A 80 3.99 -16.33 -8.68
N ILE A 81 4.19 -15.16 -9.29
CA ILE A 81 5.23 -14.93 -10.29
C ILE A 81 6.60 -15.15 -9.65
N GLN A 82 7.38 -16.08 -10.24
CA GLN A 82 8.75 -16.34 -9.82
C GLN A 82 9.68 -15.26 -10.40
N GLY A 83 10.53 -14.67 -9.57
CA GLY A 83 11.47 -13.64 -9.98
C GLY A 83 11.81 -12.70 -8.84
N ARG A 84 12.72 -11.77 -9.11
CA ARG A 84 13.04 -10.69 -8.17
C ARG A 84 11.92 -9.66 -8.16
N ASP A 85 11.75 -8.94 -7.06
CA ASP A 85 10.66 -7.95 -6.93
C ASP A 85 10.70 -6.90 -8.04
N ASN A 86 11.89 -6.46 -8.47
CA ASN A 86 12.08 -5.47 -9.54
C ASN A 86 11.95 -6.04 -10.96
N GLU A 87 11.76 -7.35 -11.09
CA GLU A 87 11.40 -8.03 -12.34
C GLU A 87 9.88 -8.20 -12.43
N VAL A 88 9.21 -8.35 -11.29
CA VAL A 88 7.74 -8.55 -11.20
C VAL A 88 6.99 -7.22 -11.12
N PHE A 89 7.51 -6.27 -10.33
CA PHE A 89 6.90 -4.97 -10.04
C PHE A 89 7.80 -3.82 -10.49
N GLN A 90 7.22 -2.63 -10.58
CA GLN A 90 7.90 -1.39 -10.93
C GLN A 90 7.67 -0.32 -9.86
N LYS A 91 8.62 0.62 -9.74
CA LYS A 91 8.44 1.77 -8.85
C LYS A 91 7.20 2.56 -9.29
N GLY A 92 6.46 3.07 -8.32
CA GLY A 92 5.22 3.79 -8.51
C GLY A 92 3.99 2.90 -8.62
N MET A 93 4.11 1.58 -8.81
CA MET A 93 2.94 0.69 -8.72
C MET A 93 2.36 0.78 -7.30
N VAL A 94 1.05 0.99 -7.19
CA VAL A 94 0.34 0.89 -5.90
C VAL A 94 0.12 -0.58 -5.61
N ILE A 95 0.68 -1.04 -4.50
CA ILE A 95 0.61 -2.44 -4.09
C ILE A 95 0.04 -2.56 -2.69
N ARG A 96 -0.39 -3.78 -2.36
CA ARG A 96 -0.61 -4.21 -0.99
C ARG A 96 0.47 -5.19 -0.58
N VAL A 97 1.13 -4.91 0.54
CA VAL A 97 2.07 -5.83 1.19
C VAL A 97 1.42 -6.38 2.44
N HIS A 98 1.24 -7.70 2.52
CA HIS A 98 0.95 -8.40 3.78
C HIS A 98 2.27 -8.80 4.43
N TYR A 99 2.48 -8.48 5.70
CA TYR A 99 3.77 -8.67 6.37
C TYR A 99 3.65 -9.21 7.80
N SER A 100 4.74 -9.79 8.29
CA SER A 100 4.93 -10.17 9.69
C SER A 100 5.35 -8.94 10.50
N THR A 101 4.60 -8.56 11.54
CA THR A 101 4.84 -7.31 12.30
C THR A 101 6.09 -7.35 13.18
N GLY A 102 6.68 -8.54 13.40
CA GLY A 102 7.89 -8.68 14.22
C GLY A 102 9.18 -8.27 13.51
N ASP A 103 9.21 -8.34 12.17
CA ASP A 103 10.42 -8.19 11.36
C ASP A 103 10.20 -7.54 9.98
N ASN A 104 8.96 -7.13 9.68
CA ASN A 104 8.54 -6.59 8.37
C ASN A 104 8.85 -7.54 7.20
N THR A 105 8.88 -8.86 7.43
CA THR A 105 9.00 -9.82 6.33
C THR A 105 7.69 -9.85 5.54
N ALA A 106 7.77 -9.55 4.24
CA ALA A 106 6.67 -9.63 3.30
C ALA A 106 6.25 -11.10 3.08
N LEU A 107 5.00 -11.39 3.38
CA LEU A 107 4.36 -12.70 3.18
C LEU A 107 3.74 -12.78 1.78
N GLN A 108 3.06 -11.71 1.37
CA GLN A 108 2.40 -11.60 0.08
C GLN A 108 2.45 -10.15 -0.41
N ILE A 109 2.65 -9.97 -1.71
CA ILE A 109 2.57 -8.68 -2.40
C ILE A 109 1.56 -8.82 -3.53
N ASP A 110 0.54 -7.99 -3.49
CA ASP A 110 -0.53 -7.94 -4.48
C ASP A 110 -0.46 -6.63 -5.25
N PHE A 111 -0.44 -6.74 -6.56
CA PHE A 111 -0.56 -5.63 -7.50
C PHE A 111 -1.79 -5.83 -8.37
N GLN A 112 -2.52 -4.75 -8.60
CA GLN A 112 -3.58 -4.69 -9.60
C GLN A 112 -3.52 -3.30 -10.22
N ASP A 113 -3.44 -3.23 -11.54
CA ASP A 113 -3.59 -1.99 -12.28
C ASP A 113 -5.02 -1.44 -12.10
N ASP A 114 -5.18 -0.13 -12.22
CA ASP A 114 -6.49 0.51 -12.09
C ASP A 114 -7.23 0.58 -13.42
N LEU A 115 -6.47 0.75 -14.50
CA LEU A 115 -6.99 1.15 -15.79
C LEU A 115 -6.01 0.82 -16.90
N GLU A 116 -6.53 0.24 -17.98
CA GLU A 116 -5.75 -0.04 -19.17
C GLU A 116 -6.53 0.31 -20.44
N GLY A 117 -5.94 1.11 -21.33
CA GLY A 117 -6.60 1.46 -22.60
C GLY A 117 -5.97 2.65 -23.31
N PRO A 118 -6.57 3.10 -24.43
CA PRO A 118 -6.03 4.21 -25.20
C PRO A 118 -6.23 5.55 -24.49
N VAL A 119 -5.18 6.36 -24.52
CA VAL A 119 -5.20 7.75 -24.09
C VAL A 119 -6.08 8.59 -25.00
N SER A 120 -6.79 9.54 -24.43
CA SER A 120 -7.55 10.55 -25.14
C SER A 120 -7.51 11.90 -24.42
N GLY A 121 -7.44 12.98 -25.19
CA GLY A 121 -7.55 14.34 -24.65
C GLY A 121 -6.40 14.69 -23.72
N ILE A 122 -5.17 14.33 -24.09
CA ILE A 122 -3.99 14.72 -23.31
C ILE A 122 -3.87 16.25 -23.22
N ASP A 123 -3.72 16.74 -22.00
CA ASP A 123 -3.42 18.14 -21.66
C ASP A 123 -2.15 18.17 -20.82
N ASP A 124 -1.01 18.34 -21.50
CA ASP A 124 0.31 18.40 -20.87
C ASP A 124 0.46 19.59 -19.91
N ALA A 125 -0.28 20.68 -20.14
CA ALA A 125 -0.22 21.86 -19.28
C ALA A 125 -0.97 21.62 -17.96
N ALA A 126 -2.08 20.90 -18.00
CA ALA A 126 -2.82 20.47 -16.82
C ALA A 126 -2.25 19.19 -16.17
N GLY A 127 -1.43 18.43 -16.90
CA GLY A 127 -0.94 17.12 -16.45
C GLY A 127 -2.08 16.10 -16.39
N THR A 128 -2.97 16.08 -17.39
CA THR A 128 -4.13 15.16 -17.39
C THR A 128 -4.38 14.51 -18.73
N PHE A 129 -5.04 13.35 -18.72
CA PHE A 129 -5.65 12.73 -19.90
C PHE A 129 -6.85 11.87 -19.48
N THR A 130 -7.53 11.25 -20.43
CA THR A 130 -8.62 10.30 -20.19
C THR A 130 -8.32 8.94 -20.80
N VAL A 131 -8.63 7.85 -20.10
CA VAL A 131 -8.60 6.47 -20.61
C VAL A 131 -9.93 5.80 -20.29
N LEU A 132 -10.57 5.22 -21.31
CA LEU A 132 -11.90 4.58 -21.19
C LEU A 132 -12.96 5.43 -20.47
N GLY A 133 -12.88 6.77 -20.57
CA GLY A 133 -13.80 7.71 -19.90
C GLY A 133 -13.44 8.08 -18.46
N GLN A 134 -12.36 7.52 -17.89
CA GLN A 134 -11.81 7.89 -16.58
C GLN A 134 -10.72 8.95 -16.74
N ARG A 135 -10.75 9.99 -15.91
CA ARG A 135 -9.71 11.02 -15.91
C ARG A 135 -8.51 10.53 -15.11
N VAL A 136 -7.33 10.80 -15.64
CA VAL A 136 -6.04 10.49 -15.04
C VAL A 136 -5.24 11.79 -14.92
N ALA A 137 -4.70 12.05 -13.73
CA ALA A 137 -3.70 13.08 -13.49
C ALA A 137 -2.32 12.44 -13.38
N PHE A 138 -1.32 13.12 -13.93
CA PHE A 138 0.08 12.72 -13.88
C PHE A 138 0.96 13.96 -13.66
N ASP A 139 2.10 13.76 -13.01
CA ASP A 139 3.02 14.83 -12.68
C ASP A 139 4.49 14.37 -12.77
N ASN A 140 5.40 15.14 -12.18
CA ASN A 140 6.83 14.81 -12.18
C ASN A 140 7.20 13.67 -11.21
N ALA A 141 6.29 13.26 -10.32
CA ALA A 141 6.46 12.14 -9.40
C ALA A 141 5.92 10.83 -9.99
N THR A 142 5.08 10.89 -11.03
CA THR A 142 4.63 9.71 -11.77
C THR A 142 5.81 8.96 -12.41
N ASN A 143 5.93 7.66 -12.12
CA ASN A 143 6.94 6.81 -12.75
C ASN A 143 6.44 6.33 -14.12
N PHE A 144 7.12 6.72 -15.19
CA PHE A 144 6.79 6.27 -16.54
C PHE A 144 7.69 5.12 -16.99
N LEU A 145 7.09 4.08 -17.58
CA LEU A 145 7.78 3.04 -18.33
C LEU A 145 7.36 3.10 -19.80
N PHE A 146 8.26 3.51 -20.69
CA PHE A 146 8.00 3.53 -22.13
C PHE A 146 8.57 2.27 -22.80
N GLU A 147 7.70 1.39 -23.30
CA GLU A 147 8.14 0.19 -24.00
C GLU A 147 8.46 0.48 -25.48
N GLN A 148 9.53 -0.12 -25.99
CA GLN A 148 9.86 -0.15 -27.43
C GLN A 148 9.84 1.23 -28.13
N GLY A 149 10.17 2.30 -27.41
CA GLY A 149 10.16 3.67 -27.94
C GLY A 149 8.76 4.29 -28.10
N ALA A 150 7.75 3.72 -27.44
CA ALA A 150 6.43 4.31 -27.35
C ALA A 150 6.47 5.72 -26.76
N THR A 151 5.47 6.54 -27.09
CA THR A 151 5.33 7.91 -26.60
C THR A 151 3.91 8.09 -26.09
N LEU A 152 3.77 8.83 -24.99
CA LEU A 152 2.47 9.18 -24.44
C LEU A 152 1.84 10.25 -25.35
N VAL A 153 0.89 9.82 -26.17
CA VAL A 153 0.07 10.67 -27.05
C VAL A 153 -1.31 10.04 -27.15
N ASP A 154 -2.27 10.79 -27.69
CA ASP A 154 -3.61 10.25 -27.96
C ASP A 154 -3.55 8.95 -28.78
N ASN A 155 -4.38 7.99 -28.38
CA ASN A 155 -4.51 6.62 -28.89
C ASN A 155 -3.37 5.67 -28.54
N THR A 156 -2.31 6.11 -27.85
CA THR A 156 -1.35 5.16 -27.26
C THR A 156 -2.02 4.42 -26.10
N ILE A 157 -1.78 3.11 -26.00
CA ILE A 157 -2.29 2.30 -24.91
C ILE A 157 -1.42 2.50 -23.67
N VAL A 158 -2.06 2.66 -22.53
CA VAL A 158 -1.39 2.75 -21.23
C VAL A 158 -2.00 1.79 -20.23
N GLU A 159 -1.17 1.27 -19.33
CA GLU A 159 -1.57 0.62 -18.07
C GLU A 159 -1.25 1.64 -16.96
N VAL A 160 -2.23 1.96 -16.13
CA VAL A 160 -2.13 3.01 -15.10
C VAL A 160 -2.34 2.39 -13.73
N SER A 161 -1.47 2.75 -12.79
CA SER A 161 -1.64 2.48 -11.37
C SER A 161 -1.53 3.78 -10.58
N GLY A 162 -2.43 3.99 -9.62
CA GLY A 162 -2.50 5.22 -8.85
C GLY A 162 -3.50 5.15 -7.70
N LEU A 163 -3.90 6.33 -7.24
CA LEU A 163 -4.86 6.49 -6.15
C LEU A 163 -5.99 7.40 -6.63
N TYR A 164 -7.23 6.94 -6.51
CA TYR A 164 -8.40 7.78 -6.78
C TYR A 164 -8.60 8.80 -5.65
N ASP A 165 -8.87 10.06 -6.02
CA ASP A 165 -9.38 11.06 -5.08
C ASP A 165 -10.89 10.98 -4.90
N ALA A 166 -11.46 11.82 -4.01
CA ALA A 166 -12.89 11.80 -3.71
C ALA A 166 -13.77 12.23 -4.89
N ASP A 167 -13.20 12.84 -5.93
CA ASP A 167 -13.90 13.22 -7.17
C ASP A 167 -13.79 12.14 -8.25
N GLY A 168 -13.07 11.04 -7.98
CA GLY A 168 -12.82 9.94 -8.91
C GLY A 168 -11.75 10.26 -9.97
N LEU A 169 -10.90 11.28 -9.75
CA LEU A 169 -9.70 11.49 -10.56
C LEU A 169 -8.61 10.51 -10.11
N LEU A 170 -8.06 9.74 -11.04
CA LEU A 170 -6.95 8.83 -10.76
C LEU A 170 -5.63 9.62 -10.76
N HIS A 171 -5.00 9.77 -9.61
CA HIS A 171 -3.66 10.35 -9.50
C HIS A 171 -2.63 9.25 -9.75
N ALA A 172 -2.07 9.21 -10.95
CA ALA A 172 -1.17 8.14 -11.38
C ALA A 172 0.20 8.25 -10.68
N THR A 173 0.60 7.17 -10.03
CA THR A 173 1.95 7.00 -9.49
C THR A 173 2.84 6.17 -10.42
N TYR A 174 2.23 5.38 -11.30
CA TYR A 174 2.88 4.65 -12.37
C TYR A 174 2.05 4.64 -13.65
N ILE A 175 2.71 4.86 -14.78
CA ILE A 175 2.13 4.73 -16.12
C ILE A 175 3.08 3.90 -16.98
N LYS A 176 2.61 2.74 -17.43
CA LYS A 176 3.24 2.00 -18.50
C LYS A 176 2.67 2.46 -19.82
N VAL A 177 3.53 2.81 -20.78
CA VAL A 177 3.17 3.17 -22.14
C VAL A 177 3.50 1.99 -23.05
N GLU A 178 2.45 1.32 -23.51
CA GLU A 178 2.53 0.08 -24.26
C GLU A 178 2.82 0.34 -25.75
N PRO A 179 3.45 -0.61 -26.46
CA PRO A 179 3.58 -0.55 -27.90
C PRO A 179 2.21 -0.65 -28.58
N ALA A 180 2.13 -0.17 -29.82
CA ALA A 180 0.92 -0.29 -30.61
C ALA A 180 0.52 -1.77 -30.85
N GLY A 181 -0.78 -2.02 -30.95
CA GLY A 181 -1.33 -3.33 -31.35
C GLY A 181 -2.09 -4.08 -30.25
N LYS A 182 -2.08 -3.59 -29.00
CA LYS A 182 -3.01 -4.09 -27.97
C LYS A 182 -4.43 -3.62 -28.29
N THR A 183 -5.38 -4.55 -28.30
CA THR A 183 -6.78 -4.29 -28.69
C THR A 183 -7.79 -4.60 -27.58
N THR A 184 -7.34 -5.21 -26.49
CA THR A 184 -8.16 -5.47 -25.30
C THR A 184 -7.77 -4.45 -24.24
N PHE A 185 -8.77 -3.82 -23.64
CA PHE A 185 -8.65 -2.77 -22.65
C PHE A 185 -9.39 -3.18 -21.38
N GLU A 186 -8.99 -2.65 -20.24
CA GLU A 186 -9.45 -3.06 -18.93
C GLU A 186 -9.85 -1.85 -18.09
N ILE A 187 -11.02 -1.93 -17.45
CA ILE A 187 -11.47 -0.92 -16.49
C ILE A 187 -12.09 -1.61 -15.29
N LYS A 188 -11.73 -1.14 -14.09
CA LYS A 188 -12.22 -1.69 -12.83
C LYS A 188 -13.07 -0.66 -12.10
N GLY A 189 -14.07 -1.12 -11.36
CA GLY A 189 -14.96 -0.22 -10.62
C GLY A 189 -16.19 -0.89 -10.03
N PHE A 190 -17.01 -0.07 -9.38
CA PHE A 190 -18.27 -0.47 -8.79
C PHE A 190 -19.43 -0.38 -9.79
N VAL A 191 -20.22 -1.46 -9.86
CA VAL A 191 -21.46 -1.53 -10.62
C VAL A 191 -22.53 -0.67 -9.96
N SER A 192 -23.20 0.16 -10.74
CA SER A 192 -24.38 0.93 -10.32
C SER A 192 -25.40 1.00 -11.46
N GLY A 193 -26.66 1.29 -11.14
CA GLY A 193 -27.71 1.46 -12.14
C GLY A 193 -27.88 0.26 -13.10
N LEU A 194 -27.74 -0.97 -12.60
CA LEU A 194 -27.95 -2.18 -13.40
C LEU A 194 -29.36 -2.23 -14.00
N ASP A 195 -29.44 -2.27 -15.32
CA ASP A 195 -30.66 -2.43 -16.10
C ASP A 195 -30.63 -3.78 -16.82
N THR A 196 -31.42 -4.72 -16.32
CA THR A 196 -31.51 -6.08 -16.87
C THR A 196 -32.30 -6.19 -18.16
N SER A 197 -33.11 -5.17 -18.49
CA SER A 197 -33.88 -5.12 -19.73
C SER A 197 -33.05 -4.63 -20.91
N LEU A 198 -32.23 -3.60 -20.67
CA LEU A 198 -31.30 -3.04 -21.65
C LEU A 198 -29.95 -3.77 -21.66
N GLN A 199 -29.70 -4.64 -20.68
CA GLN A 199 -28.42 -5.31 -20.44
C GLN A 199 -27.26 -4.31 -20.33
N THR A 200 -27.46 -3.27 -19.52
CA THR A 200 -26.42 -2.26 -19.24
C THR A 200 -26.27 -1.98 -17.76
N PHE A 201 -25.13 -1.41 -17.37
CA PHE A 201 -24.92 -0.79 -16.05
C PHE A 201 -24.00 0.43 -16.18
N ARG A 202 -23.80 1.14 -15.07
CA ARG A 202 -22.82 2.21 -14.90
C ARG A 202 -21.65 1.71 -14.06
N LEU A 203 -20.42 2.00 -14.49
CA LEU A 203 -19.20 1.61 -13.81
C LEU A 203 -18.44 2.87 -13.39
N GLY A 204 -18.12 3.01 -12.11
CA GLY A 204 -17.31 4.10 -11.57
C GLY A 204 -16.23 3.58 -10.63
N PRO A 205 -15.06 4.22 -10.54
CA PRO A 205 -13.95 3.72 -9.73
C PRO A 205 -14.26 3.77 -8.23
N ILE A 206 -15.01 4.78 -7.79
CA ILE A 206 -15.53 4.92 -6.44
C ILE A 206 -17.04 5.13 -6.47
N PRO A 207 -17.79 4.68 -5.44
CA PRO A 207 -19.23 4.91 -5.39
C PRO A 207 -19.57 6.41 -5.40
N GLY A 208 -20.43 6.83 -6.33
CA GLY A 208 -20.90 8.22 -6.41
C GLY A 208 -20.07 9.18 -7.27
N SER A 209 -18.92 8.74 -7.81
CA SER A 209 -18.15 9.54 -8.78
C SER A 209 -18.71 9.45 -10.21
N ALA A 210 -18.01 10.08 -11.15
CA ALA A 210 -18.27 9.90 -12.58
C ALA A 210 -18.23 8.41 -12.98
N THR A 211 -19.11 8.05 -13.92
CA THR A 211 -19.28 6.67 -14.37
C THR A 211 -19.29 6.57 -15.89
N VAL A 212 -18.92 5.40 -16.40
CA VAL A 212 -19.08 5.02 -17.81
C VAL A 212 -20.24 4.04 -17.96
N THR A 213 -20.85 4.00 -19.14
CA THR A 213 -21.91 3.02 -19.43
C THR A 213 -21.31 1.76 -20.02
N VAL A 214 -21.65 0.61 -19.47
CA VAL A 214 -21.21 -0.70 -19.96
C VAL A 214 -22.43 -1.49 -20.44
N SER A 215 -22.34 -2.04 -21.65
CA SER A 215 -23.26 -3.04 -22.19
C SER A 215 -22.67 -4.42 -21.96
N TYR A 216 -23.43 -5.32 -21.31
CA TYR A 216 -23.01 -6.69 -21.01
C TYR A 216 -23.78 -7.74 -21.80
N SER A 217 -24.52 -7.34 -22.84
CA SER A 217 -25.37 -8.21 -23.66
C SER A 217 -24.65 -9.41 -24.29
N ALA A 218 -23.35 -9.28 -24.57
CA ALA A 218 -22.50 -10.33 -25.13
C ALA A 218 -21.38 -10.81 -24.18
N ALA A 219 -21.33 -10.29 -22.95
CA ALA A 219 -20.21 -10.50 -22.05
C ALA A 219 -20.18 -11.91 -21.45
N GLN A 220 -18.98 -12.48 -21.33
CA GLN A 220 -18.74 -13.63 -20.47
C GLN A 220 -18.66 -13.18 -19.02
N LEU A 221 -19.53 -13.70 -18.15
CA LEU A 221 -19.47 -13.43 -16.71
C LEU A 221 -18.59 -14.48 -16.02
N LYS A 222 -17.57 -14.02 -15.30
CA LYS A 222 -16.62 -14.83 -14.51
C LYS A 222 -16.68 -14.41 -13.05
N ASP A 223 -16.51 -15.36 -12.13
CA ASP A 223 -16.49 -15.11 -10.67
C ASP A 223 -17.69 -14.28 -10.14
N LEU A 224 -18.82 -14.43 -10.83
CA LEU A 224 -20.11 -13.80 -10.52
C LEU A 224 -21.18 -14.89 -10.33
N PRO A 225 -21.08 -15.74 -9.30
CA PRO A 225 -21.98 -16.89 -9.13
C PRO A 225 -23.46 -16.49 -8.96
N SER A 226 -23.72 -15.27 -8.49
CA SER A 226 -25.06 -14.68 -8.36
C SER A 226 -25.41 -13.69 -9.49
N GLY A 227 -24.57 -13.59 -10.52
CA GLY A 227 -24.69 -12.60 -11.57
C GLY A 227 -24.27 -11.18 -11.15
N LEU A 228 -24.57 -10.20 -12.01
CA LEU A 228 -24.30 -8.79 -11.75
C LEU A 228 -25.31 -8.21 -10.75
N ALA A 229 -24.82 -7.35 -9.85
CA ALA A 229 -25.63 -6.58 -8.92
C ALA A 229 -24.97 -5.21 -8.66
N ASN A 230 -25.78 -4.23 -8.28
CA ASN A 230 -25.27 -2.94 -7.84
C ASN A 230 -24.39 -3.11 -6.59
N GLY A 231 -23.29 -2.36 -6.52
CA GLY A 231 -22.30 -2.42 -5.44
C GLY A 231 -21.20 -3.46 -5.64
N LEU A 232 -21.29 -4.35 -6.62
CA LEU A 232 -20.19 -5.28 -6.93
C LEU A 232 -19.01 -4.51 -7.54
N TYR A 233 -17.81 -4.83 -7.08
CA TYR A 233 -16.58 -4.41 -7.74
C TYR A 233 -16.24 -5.41 -8.84
N VAL A 234 -16.04 -4.93 -10.06
CA VAL A 234 -15.80 -5.78 -11.23
C VAL A 234 -14.68 -5.25 -12.08
N GLU A 235 -14.01 -6.15 -12.78
CA GLU A 235 -13.15 -5.83 -13.91
C GLU A 235 -13.94 -6.06 -15.21
N VAL A 236 -13.89 -5.10 -16.12
CA VAL A 236 -14.51 -5.17 -17.44
C VAL A 236 -13.42 -5.16 -18.50
N LYS A 237 -13.44 -6.18 -19.36
CA LYS A 237 -12.60 -6.22 -20.57
C LYS A 237 -13.42 -5.83 -21.79
N THR A 238 -12.88 -4.95 -22.62
CA THR A 238 -13.55 -4.41 -23.81
C THR A 238 -12.56 -4.14 -24.94
N GLN A 239 -13.04 -4.02 -26.17
CA GLN A 239 -12.24 -3.61 -27.33
C GLN A 239 -12.54 -2.17 -27.80
N ASN A 240 -13.59 -1.54 -27.28
CA ASN A 240 -13.92 -0.15 -27.61
C ASN A 240 -13.62 0.78 -26.44
N ALA A 241 -13.14 1.99 -26.75
CA ALA A 241 -12.69 2.95 -25.75
C ALA A 241 -13.54 4.24 -25.67
N SER A 242 -14.65 4.29 -26.40
CA SER A 242 -15.54 5.45 -26.42
C SER A 242 -17.01 5.03 -26.49
N GLY A 243 -17.89 5.95 -26.08
CA GLY A 243 -19.32 5.70 -25.99
C GLY A 243 -19.66 4.68 -24.90
N THR A 244 -20.68 3.86 -25.16
CA THR A 244 -20.99 2.70 -24.31
C THR A 244 -19.92 1.62 -24.52
N LEU A 245 -19.23 1.24 -23.46
CA LEU A 245 -18.27 0.14 -23.49
C LEU A 245 -19.03 -1.17 -23.72
N VAL A 246 -18.64 -1.95 -24.72
CA VAL A 246 -19.21 -3.27 -24.98
C VAL A 246 -18.28 -4.28 -24.33
N ALA A 247 -18.74 -4.93 -23.26
CA ALA A 247 -17.93 -5.86 -22.51
C ALA A 247 -17.80 -7.20 -23.24
N ASP A 248 -16.56 -7.66 -23.42
CA ASP A 248 -16.24 -9.03 -23.86
C ASP A 248 -16.30 -9.99 -22.67
N SER A 249 -15.77 -9.57 -21.52
CA SER A 249 -15.90 -10.28 -20.25
C SER A 249 -16.06 -9.33 -19.07
N ILE A 250 -16.74 -9.81 -18.04
CA ILE A 250 -16.86 -9.13 -16.76
C ILE A 250 -16.51 -10.14 -15.67
N GLU A 251 -15.55 -9.81 -14.84
CA GLU A 251 -15.07 -10.65 -13.75
C GLU A 251 -15.36 -9.99 -12.40
N GLY A 252 -15.93 -10.76 -11.47
CA GLY A 252 -16.08 -10.32 -10.09
C GLY A 252 -14.71 -10.20 -9.43
N ARG A 253 -14.39 -9.03 -8.88
CA ARG A 253 -13.14 -8.77 -8.16
C ARG A 253 -13.44 -8.30 -6.74
N THR A 254 -12.44 -8.36 -5.87
CA THR A 254 -12.48 -7.68 -4.58
C THR A 254 -11.86 -6.29 -4.73
N SER A 255 -12.53 -5.27 -4.18
CA SER A 255 -11.92 -3.94 -4.07
C SER A 255 -10.83 -3.96 -3.00
N ALA A 256 -9.93 -2.98 -3.03
CA ALA A 256 -8.92 -2.81 -1.99
C ALA A 256 -9.56 -2.82 -0.58
N ALA A 257 -10.68 -2.14 -0.40
CA ALA A 257 -11.41 -2.12 0.87
C ALA A 257 -11.96 -3.49 1.30
N ASN A 258 -12.57 -4.24 0.37
CA ASN A 258 -13.21 -5.53 0.67
C ASN A 258 -12.20 -6.66 0.88
N ASP A 259 -10.99 -6.50 0.35
CA ASP A 259 -9.88 -7.44 0.50
C ASP A 259 -8.96 -7.09 1.69
N ALA A 260 -9.15 -5.93 2.31
CA ALA A 260 -8.36 -5.52 3.46
C ALA A 260 -8.61 -6.46 4.67
N PRO A 261 -7.55 -6.89 5.38
CA PRO A 261 -7.69 -7.59 6.65
C PRO A 261 -8.59 -6.84 7.63
N SER A 262 -9.45 -7.58 8.35
CA SER A 262 -10.37 -7.00 9.33
C SER A 262 -9.73 -6.68 10.68
N GLU A 263 -8.50 -7.14 10.89
CA GLU A 263 -7.70 -6.97 12.11
C GLU A 263 -6.20 -6.90 11.77
N GLY A 264 -5.40 -6.31 12.65
CA GLY A 264 -3.94 -6.23 12.53
C GLY A 264 -3.41 -4.82 12.35
N GLU A 265 -2.09 -4.67 12.28
CA GLU A 265 -1.47 -3.39 11.96
C GLU A 265 -1.75 -3.01 10.51
N ALA A 266 -1.94 -1.72 10.25
CA ALA A 266 -2.10 -1.21 8.90
C ALA A 266 -1.43 0.14 8.68
N SER A 267 -0.94 0.30 7.45
CA SER A 267 -0.45 1.55 6.88
C SER A 267 -1.13 1.74 5.52
N VAL A 268 -1.95 2.78 5.37
CA VAL A 268 -2.78 2.99 4.18
C VAL A 268 -2.54 4.38 3.61
N GLU A 269 -1.99 4.42 2.41
CA GLU A 269 -1.88 5.63 1.61
C GLU A 269 -3.16 5.87 0.80
N GLY A 270 -3.62 7.12 0.72
CA GLY A 270 -4.75 7.50 -0.12
C GLY A 270 -5.08 8.98 -0.07
N PHE A 271 -6.10 9.38 -0.83
CA PHE A 271 -6.71 10.70 -0.72
C PHE A 271 -7.88 10.64 0.26
N VAL A 272 -8.00 11.65 1.12
CA VAL A 272 -9.08 11.76 2.11
C VAL A 272 -10.43 11.95 1.39
N ALA A 273 -11.28 10.93 1.45
CA ALA A 273 -12.66 10.94 0.97
C ALA A 273 -13.66 10.73 2.13
N ASP A 274 -14.95 11.00 1.88
CA ASP A 274 -16.04 10.82 2.87
C ASP A 274 -15.79 11.47 4.25
N LEU A 275 -15.04 12.57 4.28
CA LEU A 275 -14.58 13.20 5.52
C LEU A 275 -15.74 13.78 6.34
N THR A 276 -15.82 13.36 7.60
CA THR A 276 -16.71 13.91 8.62
C THR A 276 -15.96 14.14 9.93
N GLY A 277 -16.50 15.01 10.78
CA GLY A 277 -15.87 15.36 12.06
C GLY A 277 -14.98 16.60 12.00
N ASN A 278 -14.14 16.77 13.02
CA ASN A 278 -13.17 17.87 13.15
C ASN A 278 -12.06 17.51 14.15
N ALA A 279 -10.91 18.19 14.07
CA ALA A 279 -9.75 17.88 14.91
C ALA A 279 -10.02 17.85 16.43
N GLY A 280 -11.04 18.58 16.93
CA GLY A 280 -11.40 18.58 18.35
C GLY A 280 -12.25 17.39 18.80
N ALA A 281 -12.98 16.74 17.87
CA ALA A 281 -13.85 15.59 18.12
C ALA A 281 -13.35 14.29 17.49
N GLY A 282 -12.36 14.37 16.61
CA GLY A 282 -11.90 13.28 15.76
C GLY A 282 -12.47 13.39 14.34
N PHE A 283 -11.89 12.61 13.43
CA PHE A 283 -12.32 12.51 12.05
C PHE A 283 -12.67 11.06 11.71
N ASP A 284 -13.67 10.91 10.84
CA ASP A 284 -13.97 9.67 10.13
C ASP A 284 -13.88 9.97 8.62
N PHE A 285 -13.13 9.17 7.89
CA PHE A 285 -12.89 9.34 6.45
C PHE A 285 -12.49 8.01 5.81
N THR A 286 -12.35 7.99 4.48
CA THR A 286 -11.84 6.83 3.75
C THR A 286 -10.51 7.16 3.08
N LEU A 287 -9.59 6.18 3.06
CA LEU A 287 -8.35 6.18 2.27
C LEU A 287 -8.31 4.91 1.43
N ASN A 288 -8.26 5.05 0.11
CA ASN A 288 -8.28 3.91 -0.82
C ASN A 288 -9.44 2.91 -0.50
N GLY A 289 -10.60 3.46 -0.12
CA GLY A 289 -11.80 2.72 0.28
C GLY A 289 -11.80 2.15 1.70
N ILE A 290 -10.70 2.22 2.45
CA ILE A 290 -10.61 1.75 3.84
C ILE A 290 -11.11 2.86 4.77
N HIS A 291 -12.05 2.54 5.67
CA HIS A 291 -12.53 3.49 6.67
C HIS A 291 -11.46 3.70 7.74
N VAL A 292 -11.07 4.96 7.92
CA VAL A 292 -10.15 5.44 8.94
C VAL A 292 -10.91 6.22 10.00
N HIS A 293 -10.68 5.85 11.26
CA HIS A 293 -11.11 6.60 12.44
C HIS A 293 -9.88 7.24 13.11
N ALA A 294 -9.85 8.56 13.21
CA ALA A 294 -8.81 9.32 13.89
C ALA A 294 -9.39 10.01 15.12
N ALA A 295 -9.03 9.55 16.31
CA ALA A 295 -9.50 10.13 17.57
C ALA A 295 -8.83 11.49 17.85
N PRO A 296 -9.41 12.35 18.72
CA PRO A 296 -8.72 13.54 19.20
C PRO A 296 -7.33 13.21 19.74
N GLY A 297 -6.31 13.88 19.22
CA GLY A 297 -4.92 13.67 19.63
C GLY A 297 -4.13 12.62 18.85
N THR A 298 -4.73 11.99 17.82
CA THR A 298 -3.97 11.24 16.79
C THR A 298 -2.82 12.12 16.26
N ASP A 299 -1.62 11.55 16.15
CA ASP A 299 -0.47 12.31 15.65
C ASP A 299 -0.71 12.75 14.20
N GLY A 300 -0.38 14.00 13.90
CA GLY A 300 -0.62 14.59 12.58
C GLY A 300 -2.09 14.83 12.20
N ILE A 301 -3.08 14.70 13.10
CA ILE A 301 -4.51 14.95 12.81
C ILE A 301 -4.81 16.30 12.12
N GLY A 302 -3.93 17.30 12.29
CA GLY A 302 -4.06 18.62 11.68
C GLY A 302 -3.85 18.64 10.15
N VAL A 303 -3.32 17.58 9.55
CA VAL A 303 -3.13 17.50 8.08
C VAL A 303 -4.37 16.97 7.35
N VAL A 304 -5.36 16.43 8.08
CA VAL A 304 -6.57 15.85 7.50
C VAL A 304 -7.46 16.95 6.93
N ALA A 305 -7.65 16.92 5.60
CA ALA A 305 -8.58 17.76 4.89
C ALA A 305 -9.07 17.02 3.62
N PRO A 306 -10.24 17.39 3.05
CA PRO A 306 -10.78 16.72 1.86
C PRO A 306 -9.77 16.74 0.71
N ASN A 307 -9.64 15.62 -0.01
CA ASN A 307 -8.74 15.45 -1.16
C ASN A 307 -7.26 15.74 -0.89
N VAL A 308 -6.81 15.71 0.37
CA VAL A 308 -5.37 15.69 0.68
C VAL A 308 -4.88 14.25 0.62
N ARG A 309 -3.74 14.03 -0.04
CA ARG A 309 -3.03 12.75 -0.03
C ARG A 309 -2.31 12.58 1.31
N VAL A 310 -2.63 11.52 2.02
CA VAL A 310 -2.05 11.21 3.33
C VAL A 310 -1.78 9.72 3.45
N GLU A 311 -1.02 9.37 4.48
CA GLU A 311 -0.94 8.02 5.00
C GLU A 311 -1.56 7.91 6.39
N ALA A 312 -2.47 6.95 6.52
CA ALA A 312 -3.04 6.31 7.71
C ALA A 312 -2.16 5.22 8.37
N GLU A 313 -1.52 5.42 9.53
CA GLU A 313 -0.89 4.31 10.29
C GLU A 313 -1.66 4.01 11.58
N GLY A 314 -1.86 2.73 11.90
CA GLY A 314 -2.49 2.30 13.15
C GLY A 314 -2.93 0.84 13.16
N THR A 315 -4.01 0.54 13.89
CA THR A 315 -4.54 -0.83 14.04
C THR A 315 -5.95 -0.94 13.48
N VAL A 316 -6.19 -1.96 12.65
CA VAL A 316 -7.52 -2.31 12.17
C VAL A 316 -8.26 -3.14 13.21
N SER A 317 -9.53 -2.78 13.45
CA SER A 317 -10.46 -3.60 14.22
C SER A 317 -11.84 -3.54 13.57
N ASN A 318 -12.42 -4.71 13.27
CA ASN A 318 -13.68 -4.82 12.54
C ASN A 318 -13.69 -4.07 11.19
N GLY A 319 -12.56 -4.05 10.50
CA GLY A 319 -12.40 -3.38 9.20
C GLY A 319 -12.26 -1.86 9.26
N ILE A 320 -12.19 -1.26 10.45
CA ILE A 320 -11.91 0.18 10.64
C ILE A 320 -10.46 0.34 11.08
N LEU A 321 -9.69 1.14 10.34
CA LEU A 321 -8.34 1.55 10.73
C LEU A 321 -8.43 2.65 11.79
N ASN A 322 -8.08 2.31 13.03
CA ASN A 322 -7.94 3.28 14.11
C ASN A 322 -6.55 3.92 14.00
N ALA A 323 -6.51 5.15 13.46
CA ALA A 323 -5.27 5.85 13.16
C ALA A 323 -4.58 6.35 14.43
N GLU A 324 -3.32 5.96 14.59
CA GLU A 324 -2.41 6.43 15.63
C GLU A 324 -1.56 7.59 15.13
N LYS A 325 -1.26 7.60 13.83
CA LYS A 325 -0.46 8.62 13.15
C LYS A 325 -0.99 8.85 11.73
N ILE A 326 -1.01 10.12 11.32
CA ILE A 326 -1.37 10.56 9.96
C ILE A 326 -0.28 11.48 9.44
N GLU A 327 0.26 11.21 8.25
CA GLU A 327 1.29 12.07 7.65
C GLU A 327 1.00 12.42 6.18
N PRO A 328 1.43 13.60 5.71
CA PRO A 328 1.29 13.97 4.30
C PRO A 328 2.20 13.10 3.41
N ARG A 329 1.76 12.88 2.18
CA ARG A 329 2.45 12.10 1.15
C ARG A 329 2.72 12.93 -0.10
#